data_AF-A0A0P6W1M8-F1
#
_entry.id   AF-A0A0P6W1M8-F1
#
_cell.length_a   1.000
_cell.length_b   1.000
_cell.length_c   1.000
_cell.angle_alpha   90.00
_cell.angle_beta   90.00
_cell.angle_gamma   90.00
#
_symmetry.space_group_name_H-M   'P 1'
#
loop_
_entity.id
_entity.type
_entity.pdbx_description
1 polymer ?
#
loop_
_entity_poly.entity_id
_entity_poly.type
_entity_poly.pdbx_seq_one_letter_code
_entity_poly.pdbx_strand_id
1 'polypeptide(L)'
;MKQITLSNGKRVEVDCLSCALTSGMIEPDGGVVLETEYFHAHQDVAYPIKGLIILASKRHITCFDELTEAEKMDYINCLTRIRKAQREVLGIEYVYYFYNEDTTHHFHTWMVPRYEWMYEFGRSVESVRPVLLHARNEMNDEQNVREVMAAIHALSRELHRG
;
A
#
# COMPACT_ATOMS: atom_id res chain seq x y z
N MET A 1 -13.78 -15.98 -9.50
CA MET A 1 -12.34 -16.30 -9.39
C MET A 1 -11.54 -15.58 -10.47
N LYS A 2 -10.47 -14.88 -10.08
CA LYS A 2 -9.55 -14.16 -10.98
C LYS A 2 -8.15 -14.76 -10.84
N GLN A 3 -7.45 -14.94 -11.96
CA GLN A 3 -6.03 -15.28 -11.94
C GLN A 3 -5.19 -14.02 -11.76
N ILE A 4 -4.38 -14.00 -10.72
CA ILE A 4 -3.49 -12.88 -10.39
C ILE A 4 -2.06 -13.41 -10.37
N THR A 5 -1.15 -12.67 -10.98
CA THR A 5 0.30 -12.96 -10.91
C THR A 5 0.90 -12.08 -9.82
N LEU A 6 1.47 -12.71 -8.81
CA LEU A 6 2.21 -12.03 -7.74
C LEU A 6 3.57 -11.55 -8.27
N SER A 7 4.20 -10.63 -7.54
CA SER A 7 5.54 -10.08 -7.81
C SER A 7 6.62 -11.14 -7.99
N ASN A 8 6.54 -12.24 -7.23
CA ASN A 8 7.44 -13.39 -7.35
C ASN A 8 7.14 -14.32 -8.56
N GLY A 9 6.21 -13.93 -9.43
CA GLY A 9 5.81 -14.69 -10.62
C GLY A 9 4.80 -15.82 -10.35
N LYS A 10 4.46 -16.10 -9.08
CA LYS A 10 3.45 -17.11 -8.71
C LYS A 10 2.07 -16.65 -9.17
N ARG A 11 1.32 -17.56 -9.81
CA ARG A 11 -0.08 -17.35 -10.15
C ARG A 11 -0.98 -17.89 -9.05
N VAL A 12 -1.90 -17.08 -8.59
CA VAL A 12 -2.91 -17.43 -7.59
C VAL A 12 -4.29 -17.19 -8.17
N GLU A 13 -5.24 -18.05 -7.83
CA GLU A 13 -6.62 -17.91 -8.23
C GLU A 13 -7.47 -17.60 -7.00
N VAL A 14 -7.97 -16.37 -6.93
CA VAL A 14 -8.71 -15.87 -5.77
C VAL A 14 -9.90 -15.05 -6.23
N ASP A 15 -10.97 -15.04 -5.42
CA ASP A 15 -12.12 -14.15 -5.68
C ASP A 15 -11.78 -12.69 -5.35
N CYS A 16 -10.96 -12.47 -4.33
CA CYS A 16 -10.48 -11.16 -3.91
C CYS A 16 -9.04 -11.25 -3.40
N LEU A 17 -8.13 -10.45 -3.98
CA LEU A 17 -6.72 -10.40 -3.56
C LEU A 17 -6.58 -9.86 -2.13
N SER A 18 -7.26 -8.76 -1.81
CA SER A 18 -7.18 -8.15 -0.48
C SER A 18 -7.68 -9.09 0.61
N CYS A 19 -8.76 -9.83 0.39
CA CYS A 19 -9.20 -10.87 1.33
C CYS A 19 -8.17 -11.99 1.48
N ALA A 20 -7.52 -12.41 0.39
CA ALA A 20 -6.49 -13.44 0.47
C ALA A 20 -5.25 -12.95 1.24
N LEU A 21 -4.90 -11.67 1.12
CA LEU A 21 -3.84 -11.03 1.91
C LEU A 21 -4.25 -10.91 3.39
N THR A 22 -5.42 -10.34 3.68
CA THR A 22 -5.87 -10.07 5.06
C THR A 22 -6.20 -11.33 5.85
N SER A 23 -6.51 -12.44 5.17
CA SER A 23 -6.71 -13.76 5.80
C SER A 23 -5.41 -14.56 6.00
N GLY A 24 -4.27 -14.06 5.51
CA GLY A 24 -3.00 -14.77 5.55
C GLY A 24 -2.88 -15.93 4.54
N MET A 25 -3.83 -16.07 3.61
CA MET A 25 -3.73 -17.06 2.53
C MET A 25 -2.59 -16.72 1.56
N ILE A 26 -2.29 -15.44 1.40
CA ILE A 26 -1.16 -14.91 0.65
C ILE A 26 -0.39 -13.98 1.58
N GLU A 27 0.91 -14.20 1.71
CA GLU A 27 1.78 -13.23 2.38
C GLU A 27 2.28 -12.21 1.34
N PRO A 28 2.17 -10.89 1.62
CA PRO A 28 2.77 -9.89 0.76
C PRO A 28 4.30 -9.95 0.84
N ASP A 29 4.99 -9.74 -0.28
CA ASP A 29 6.45 -9.62 -0.26
C ASP A 29 6.83 -8.38 0.58
N GLY A 30 7.74 -8.55 1.55
CA GLY A 30 8.06 -7.53 2.56
C GLY A 30 7.19 -7.56 3.81
N GLY A 31 6.12 -8.34 3.80
CA GLY A 31 5.25 -8.57 4.95
C GLY A 31 4.34 -7.40 5.30
N VAL A 32 3.66 -7.56 6.43
CA VAL A 32 2.73 -6.58 6.98
C VAL A 32 3.50 -5.49 7.73
N VAL A 33 3.20 -4.21 7.45
CA VAL A 33 3.82 -3.08 8.17
C VAL A 33 3.00 -2.61 9.36
N LEU A 34 1.68 -2.81 9.33
CA LEU A 34 0.77 -2.52 10.43
C LEU A 34 -0.44 -3.44 10.32
N GLU A 35 -0.85 -4.00 11.45
CA GLU A 35 -2.04 -4.83 11.58
C GLU A 35 -2.84 -4.34 12.79
N THR A 36 -4.15 -4.16 12.63
CA THR A 36 -5.07 -3.85 13.73
C THR A 36 -6.22 -4.85 13.76
N GLU A 37 -7.26 -4.62 14.56
CA GLU A 37 -8.47 -5.44 14.52
C GLU A 37 -9.18 -5.31 13.16
N TYR A 38 -9.19 -4.11 12.57
CA TYR A 38 -10.02 -3.82 11.39
C TYR A 38 -9.24 -3.64 10.08
N PHE A 39 -7.94 -3.35 10.15
CA PHE A 39 -7.13 -3.03 8.98
C PHE A 39 -5.81 -3.80 8.94
N HIS A 40 -5.30 -3.92 7.72
CA HIS A 40 -4.01 -4.48 7.38
C HIS A 40 -3.30 -3.50 6.42
N ALA A 41 -2.03 -3.23 6.65
CA ALA A 41 -1.21 -2.38 5.80
C ALA A 41 0.05 -3.10 5.31
N HIS A 42 0.35 -2.97 4.03
CA HIS A 42 1.51 -3.57 3.38
C HIS A 42 2.00 -2.70 2.21
N GLN A 43 3.18 -3.00 1.68
CA GLN A 43 3.66 -2.39 0.44
C GLN A 43 2.94 -3.00 -0.77
N ASP A 44 2.59 -2.17 -1.75
CA ASP A 44 2.24 -2.70 -3.07
C ASP A 44 3.49 -3.24 -3.78
N VAL A 45 3.52 -4.55 -3.99
CA VAL A 45 4.62 -5.26 -4.63
C VAL A 45 4.67 -5.05 -6.14
N ALA A 46 3.56 -4.63 -6.76
CA ALA A 46 3.51 -4.35 -8.20
C ALA A 46 4.13 -2.99 -8.55
N TYR A 47 4.29 -2.12 -7.55
CA TYR A 47 4.86 -0.78 -7.72
C TYR A 47 5.98 -0.59 -6.69
N PRO A 48 7.25 -0.83 -7.06
CA PRO A 48 8.39 -0.78 -6.14
C PRO A 48 8.79 0.68 -5.81
N ILE A 49 7.84 1.45 -5.30
CA ILE A 49 8.05 2.82 -4.82
C ILE A 49 8.32 2.74 -3.33
N LYS A 50 9.50 3.20 -2.93
CA LYS A 50 9.93 3.24 -1.53
C LYS A 50 8.86 3.91 -0.65
N GLY A 51 8.35 3.18 0.33
CA GLY A 51 7.37 3.68 1.30
C GLY A 51 5.94 3.83 0.77
N LEU A 52 5.60 3.29 -0.40
CA LEU A 52 4.20 3.20 -0.85
C LEU A 52 3.46 2.14 -0.03
N ILE A 53 2.41 2.56 0.67
CA ILE A 53 1.62 1.67 1.52
C ILE A 53 0.19 1.57 1.01
N ILE A 54 -0.35 0.35 0.98
CA ILE A 54 -1.76 0.08 0.84
C ILE A 54 -2.33 -0.25 2.22
N LEU A 55 -3.33 0.51 2.66
CA LEU A 55 -4.14 0.22 3.85
C LEU A 55 -5.47 -0.38 3.40
N ALA A 56 -5.70 -1.65 3.68
CA ALA A 56 -6.91 -2.37 3.29
C ALA A 56 -7.73 -2.77 4.53
N SER A 57 -9.05 -2.73 4.43
CA SER A 57 -9.92 -3.29 5.47
C SER A 57 -9.72 -4.81 5.57
N LYS A 58 -9.93 -5.41 6.73
CA LYS A 58 -9.97 -6.88 6.84
C LYS A 58 -11.32 -7.43 6.39
N ARG A 59 -12.39 -6.80 6.84
CA ARG A 59 -13.75 -7.08 6.40
C ARG A 59 -13.90 -6.67 4.94
N HIS A 60 -14.53 -7.53 4.14
CA HIS A 60 -14.83 -7.22 2.75
C HIS A 60 -15.95 -6.19 2.68
N ILE A 61 -15.56 -4.96 2.34
CA ILE A 61 -16.44 -3.85 1.98
C ILE A 61 -15.88 -3.23 0.70
N THR A 62 -16.68 -2.41 0.04
CA THR A 62 -16.33 -1.78 -1.24
C THR A 62 -16.44 -0.27 -1.22
N CYS A 63 -17.18 0.28 -0.25
CA CYS A 63 -17.52 1.70 -0.16
C CYS A 63 -17.20 2.27 1.22
N PHE A 64 -16.94 3.58 1.29
CA PHE A 64 -16.61 4.27 2.53
C PHE A 64 -17.75 4.27 3.57
N ASP A 65 -19.00 4.30 3.09
CA ASP A 65 -20.18 4.37 3.96
C ASP A 65 -20.54 3.02 4.60
N GLU A 66 -19.88 1.93 4.20
CA GLU A 66 -20.00 0.61 4.81
C GLU A 66 -19.17 0.46 6.09
N LEU A 67 -18.27 1.40 6.39
CA LEU A 67 -17.48 1.39 7.62
C LEU A 67 -18.36 1.63 8.85
N THR A 68 -18.17 0.80 9.87
CA THR A 68 -18.71 1.04 11.22
C THR A 68 -17.94 2.18 11.91
N GLU A 69 -18.50 2.75 12.98
CA GLU A 69 -17.82 3.82 13.74
C GLU A 69 -16.45 3.38 14.30
N ALA A 70 -16.33 2.13 14.73
CA ALA A 70 -15.06 1.57 15.19
C ALA A 70 -14.03 1.48 14.04
N GLU A 71 -14.45 1.00 12.87
CA GLU A 71 -13.58 0.91 11.69
C GLU A 71 -13.19 2.32 11.18
N LYS A 72 -14.09 3.32 11.24
CA LYS A 72 -13.76 4.71 10.87
C LYS A 72 -12.64 5.28 11.74
N MET A 73 -12.74 5.09 13.06
CA MET A 73 -11.73 5.57 14.00
C MET A 73 -10.39 4.86 13.78
N ASP A 74 -10.42 3.53 13.63
CA ASP A 74 -9.20 2.75 13.40
C ASP A 74 -8.54 3.09 12.05
N TYR A 75 -9.34 3.30 11.01
CA TYR A 75 -8.87 3.72 9.69
C TYR A 75 -8.05 5.03 9.74
N ILE A 76 -8.61 6.07 10.37
CA ILE A 76 -7.93 7.37 10.50
C ILE A 76 -6.68 7.26 11.39
N ASN A 77 -6.74 6.45 12.46
CA ASN A 77 -5.59 6.19 13.31
C ASN A 77 -4.47 5.48 12.55
N CYS A 78 -4.81 4.45 11.76
CA CYS A 78 -3.86 3.74 10.90
C CYS A 78 -3.18 4.68 9.91
N LEU A 79 -3.95 5.45 9.13
CA LEU A 79 -3.40 6.42 8.17
C LEU A 79 -2.46 7.42 8.85
N THR A 80 -2.86 7.96 10.01
CA THR A 80 -2.06 8.96 10.73
C THR A 80 -0.75 8.36 11.23
N ARG A 81 -0.78 7.14 11.80
CA ARG A 81 0.41 6.43 12.27
C ARG A 81 1.37 6.13 11.12
N ILE A 82 0.87 5.56 10.02
CA ILE A 82 1.68 5.24 8.83
C ILE A 82 2.30 6.52 8.26
N ARG A 83 1.50 7.59 8.09
CA ARG A 83 2.00 8.86 7.55
C ARG A 83 3.08 9.47 8.43
N LYS A 84 2.93 9.40 9.76
CA LYS A 84 3.96 9.85 10.71
C LYS A 84 5.25 9.05 10.54
N ALA A 85 5.17 7.72 10.54
CA ALA A 85 6.33 6.85 10.35
C ALA A 85 7.03 7.10 8.99
N GLN A 86 6.29 7.26 7.90
CA GLN A 86 6.85 7.64 6.59
C GLN A 86 7.68 8.93 6.63
N ARG A 87 7.24 9.92 7.42
CA ARG A 87 7.96 11.19 7.57
C ARG A 87 9.22 11.02 8.40
N GLU A 88 9.08 10.42 9.59
CA GLU A 88 10.14 10.37 10.60
C GLU A 88 11.23 9.36 10.25
N VAL A 89 10.85 8.23 9.64
CA VAL A 89 11.77 7.12 9.36
C VAL A 89 12.37 7.22 7.96
N LEU A 90 11.58 7.64 6.97
CA LEU A 90 11.98 7.63 5.56
C LEU A 90 12.21 9.03 4.98
N GLY A 91 11.97 10.09 5.74
CA GLY A 91 12.09 11.47 5.25
C GLY A 91 11.10 11.82 4.14
N ILE A 92 9.97 11.09 4.03
CA ILE A 92 8.96 11.36 3.00
C ILE A 92 8.20 12.65 3.34
N GLU A 93 8.39 13.67 2.52
CA GLU A 93 7.81 15.01 2.72
C GLU A 93 6.32 15.05 2.35
N TYR A 94 5.95 14.51 1.19
CA TYR A 94 4.58 14.52 0.68
C TYR A 94 4.09 13.12 0.33
N VAL A 95 2.80 12.90 0.54
CA VAL A 95 2.09 11.65 0.23
C VAL A 95 0.77 12.02 -0.41
N TYR A 96 0.45 11.38 -1.53
CA TYR A 96 -0.86 11.45 -2.15
C TYR A 96 -1.69 10.24 -1.72
N TYR A 97 -2.98 10.46 -1.47
CA TYR A 97 -3.92 9.42 -1.06
C TYR A 97 -4.87 9.11 -2.22
N PHE A 98 -4.97 7.85 -2.60
CA PHE A 98 -5.89 7.41 -3.66
C PHE A 98 -6.83 6.34 -3.15
N TYR A 99 -8.10 6.54 -3.50
CA TYR A 99 -9.18 5.63 -3.25
C TYR A 99 -10.20 5.81 -4.37
N ASN A 100 -10.75 4.69 -4.87
CA ASN A 100 -11.69 4.69 -5.96
C ASN A 100 -12.71 3.54 -5.80
N GLU A 101 -14.00 3.89 -5.90
CA GLU A 101 -15.15 2.96 -5.74
C GLU A 101 -15.71 2.50 -7.09
N ASP A 102 -15.16 3.01 -8.19
CA ASP A 102 -15.54 2.65 -9.56
C ASP A 102 -15.06 1.25 -9.98
N THR A 103 -14.56 0.48 -9.02
CA THR A 103 -14.22 -0.93 -9.14
C THR A 103 -14.97 -1.70 -8.05
N THR A 104 -15.48 -2.89 -8.36
CA THR A 104 -16.05 -3.81 -7.34
C THR A 104 -14.96 -4.46 -6.48
N HIS A 105 -13.85 -3.76 -6.28
CA HIS A 105 -12.71 -4.24 -5.54
C HIS A 105 -12.85 -3.86 -4.07
N HIS A 106 -12.24 -4.68 -3.24
CA HIS A 106 -12.20 -4.54 -1.80
C HIS A 106 -11.64 -3.17 -1.38
N PHE A 107 -12.18 -2.59 -0.31
CA PHE A 107 -11.79 -1.30 0.21
C PHE A 107 -10.32 -1.23 0.59
N HIS A 108 -9.58 -0.34 -0.08
CA HIS A 108 -8.21 -0.05 0.26
C HIS A 108 -7.81 1.35 -0.20
N THR A 109 -6.92 1.98 0.55
CA THR A 109 -6.38 3.31 0.24
C THR A 109 -4.90 3.22 -0.01
N TRP A 110 -4.45 3.84 -1.09
CA TRP A 110 -3.05 3.95 -1.45
C TRP A 110 -2.47 5.21 -0.85
N MET A 111 -1.33 5.07 -0.18
CA MET A 111 -0.51 6.16 0.32
C MET A 111 0.74 6.21 -0.55
N VAL A 112 0.74 7.08 -1.56
CA VAL A 112 1.80 7.17 -2.58
C VAL A 112 2.76 8.32 -2.24
N PRO A 113 4.00 8.05 -1.80
CA PRO A 113 5.02 9.06 -1.56
C PRO A 113 5.33 9.86 -2.82
N ARG A 114 5.69 11.14 -2.65
CA ARG A 114 6.18 11.98 -3.74
C ARG A 114 7.67 12.24 -3.60
N TYR A 115 8.41 11.86 -4.62
CA TYR A 115 9.86 12.05 -4.74
C TYR A 115 10.18 12.99 -5.92
N GLU A 116 11.35 13.61 -5.91
CA GLU A 116 11.76 14.59 -6.94
C GLU A 116 11.67 14.04 -8.37
N TRP A 117 12.14 12.81 -8.60
CA TRP A 117 12.09 12.16 -9.92
C TRP A 117 10.66 12.06 -10.48
N MET A 118 9.64 12.03 -9.61
CA MET A 118 8.25 11.93 -10.03
C MET A 118 7.73 13.21 -10.68
N TYR A 119 8.41 14.34 -10.50
CA TYR A 119 8.01 15.62 -11.09
C TYR A 119 8.29 15.70 -12.59
N GLU A 120 9.11 14.79 -13.13
CA GLU A 120 9.30 14.63 -14.58
C GLU A 120 7.99 14.24 -15.29
N PHE A 121 7.09 13.57 -14.57
CA PHE A 121 5.76 13.17 -15.06
C PHE A 121 4.67 14.23 -14.78
N GLY A 122 5.06 15.41 -14.32
CA GLY A 122 4.17 16.49 -13.93
C GLY A 122 3.96 16.61 -12.42
N ARG A 123 3.13 17.58 -12.05
CA ARG A 123 2.70 17.81 -10.66
C ARG A 123 1.25 17.32 -10.53
N SER A 124 0.74 17.21 -9.31
CA SER A 124 -0.69 16.92 -9.07
C SER A 124 -1.16 15.51 -9.52
N VAL A 125 -2.47 15.28 -9.54
CA VAL A 125 -3.13 13.97 -9.68
C VAL A 125 -2.84 13.28 -11.02
N GLU A 126 -2.71 14.05 -12.10
CA GLU A 126 -2.44 13.57 -13.46
C GLU A 126 -1.11 12.83 -13.57
N SER A 127 -0.14 13.17 -12.72
CA SER A 127 1.20 12.55 -12.71
C SER A 127 1.22 11.14 -12.12
N VAL A 128 0.20 10.76 -11.34
CA VAL A 128 0.25 9.56 -10.50
C VAL A 128 0.30 8.29 -11.33
N ARG A 129 -0.57 8.18 -12.34
CA ARG A 129 -0.62 6.98 -13.19
C ARG A 129 0.69 6.79 -13.97
N PRO A 130 1.26 7.82 -14.66
CA PRO A 130 2.57 7.70 -15.28
C PRO A 130 3.68 7.29 -14.31
N VAL A 131 3.72 7.87 -13.10
CA VAL A 131 4.69 7.52 -12.05
C VAL A 131 4.60 6.05 -11.65
N LEU A 132 3.38 5.56 -11.41
CA LEU A 132 3.16 4.14 -11.07
C LEU A 132 3.62 3.23 -12.22
N LEU A 133 3.29 3.57 -13.47
CA LEU A 133 3.72 2.77 -14.62
C LEU A 133 5.24 2.78 -14.81
N HIS A 134 5.90 3.92 -14.61
CA HIS A 134 7.35 4.01 -14.65
C HIS A 134 7.99 3.14 -13.56
N ALA A 135 7.53 3.26 -12.31
CA ALA A 135 8.03 2.41 -11.22
C ALA A 135 7.88 0.92 -11.53
N ARG A 136 6.70 0.53 -12.06
CA ARG A 136 6.41 -0.86 -12.41
C ARG A 136 7.24 -1.38 -13.58
N ASN A 137 7.60 -0.56 -14.55
CA ASN A 137 8.25 -1.04 -15.77
C ASN A 137 9.77 -0.86 -15.74
N GLU A 138 10.26 0.12 -14.98
CA GLU A 138 11.65 0.59 -15.09
C GLU A 138 12.41 0.53 -13.75
N MET A 139 11.73 0.33 -12.61
CA MET A 139 12.35 0.36 -11.27
C MET A 139 12.34 -1.00 -10.53
N ASN A 140 12.32 -2.12 -11.26
CA ASN A 140 12.41 -3.47 -10.64
C ASN A 140 13.84 -4.02 -10.56
N ASP A 141 14.86 -3.17 -10.69
CA ASP A 141 16.24 -3.61 -10.49
C ASP A 141 16.48 -4.01 -9.03
N GLU A 142 17.49 -4.86 -8.80
CA GLU A 142 17.76 -5.39 -7.47
C GLU A 142 18.07 -4.30 -6.43
N GLN A 143 18.66 -3.18 -6.85
CA GLN A 143 19.00 -2.10 -5.92
C GLN A 143 17.73 -1.42 -5.41
N ASN A 144 16.83 -1.03 -6.32
CA ASN A 144 15.58 -0.39 -5.92
C ASN A 144 14.71 -1.33 -5.07
N VAL A 145 14.62 -2.62 -5.43
CA VAL A 145 13.90 -3.62 -4.63
C VAL A 145 14.50 -3.74 -3.21
N ARG A 146 15.82 -3.75 -3.07
CA ARG A 146 16.47 -3.74 -1.75
C ARG A 146 16.13 -2.50 -0.93
N GLU A 147 16.09 -1.32 -1.55
CA GLU A 147 15.71 -0.08 -0.88
C GLU A 147 14.26 -0.08 -0.40
N VAL A 148 13.34 -0.58 -1.24
CA VAL A 148 11.93 -0.75 -0.90
C VAL A 148 11.78 -1.68 0.31
N MET A 149 12.43 -2.85 0.28
CA MET A 149 12.38 -3.81 1.38
C MET A 149 12.98 -3.25 2.68
N ALA A 150 14.10 -2.53 2.60
CA ALA A 150 14.70 -1.88 3.76
C ALA A 150 13.76 -0.84 4.37
N ALA A 151 13.06 -0.06 3.54
CA ALA A 151 12.08 0.92 3.98
C ALA A 151 10.87 0.27 4.66
N ILE A 152 10.34 -0.82 4.10
CA ILE A 152 9.23 -1.59 4.70
C ILE A 152 9.63 -2.10 6.08
N HIS A 153 10.82 -2.69 6.23
CA HIS A 153 11.30 -3.15 7.53
C HIS A 153 11.49 -2.02 8.54
N ALA A 154 11.93 -0.84 8.08
CA ALA A 154 12.08 0.33 8.95
C ALA A 154 10.73 0.86 9.43
N LEU A 155 9.73 0.94 8.53
CA LEU A 155 8.35 1.31 8.87
C LEU A 155 7.73 0.31 9.83
N SER A 156 7.85 -0.99 9.54
CA SER A 156 7.31 -2.06 10.39
C SER A 156 7.89 -1.97 11.80
N ARG A 157 9.22 -1.79 11.94
CA ARG A 157 9.82 -1.59 13.28
C ARG A 157 9.27 -0.38 14.01
N GLU A 158 9.05 0.73 13.33
CA GLU A 158 8.53 1.95 13.97
C GLU A 158 7.06 1.79 14.39
N LEU A 159 6.25 1.17 13.54
CA LEU A 159 4.81 1.01 13.80
C LEU A 159 4.50 0.02 14.93
N HIS A 160 5.44 -0.90 15.24
CA HIS A 160 5.34 -1.86 16.36
C HIS A 160 6.01 -1.37 17.66
N ARG A 161 6.61 -0.17 17.71
CA ARG A 161 7.29 0.35 18.91
C ARG A 161 6.37 0.99 19.95
N GLY A 162 5.10 1.20 19.64
CA GLY A 162 4.10 1.79 20.53
C GLY A 162 2.89 0.89 20.70
#